data_AF-A0A973G6Y6-F1
#
_entry.id   AF-A0A973G6Y6-F1
#
_cell.length_a   1.000
_cell.length_b   1.000
_cell.length_c   1.000
_cell.angle_alpha   90.00
_cell.angle_beta   90.00
_cell.angle_gamma   90.00
#
_symmetry.space_group_name_H-M   'P 1'
#
loop_
_entity.id
_entity.type
_entity.pdbx_description
1 polymer ?
#
loop_
_entity_poly.entity_id
_entity_poly.type
_entity_poly.pdbx_seq_one_letter_code
_entity_poly.pdbx_strand_id
1 'polypeptide(L)'
;MTDAIVAELRAMSRAAFGQSYRLEVMLAVADAEDGLVNLTDLARTLDLPTSNVQHPLKSLVTLALISEAPSGDSKRKHYLRNPSHAWDWAREMRAAAQAAVATAPIDQIRSAPH
;
A
#
# COMPACT_ATOMS: atom_id res chain seq x y z
N MET A 1 6.57 10.04 -2.56
CA MET A 1 5.29 10.54 -2.03
C MET A 1 5.61 11.36 -0.80
N THR A 2 5.05 12.56 -0.61
CA THR A 2 5.37 13.39 0.57
C THR A 2 4.74 12.79 1.83
N ASP A 3 5.28 13.11 3.01
CA ASP A 3 4.77 12.61 4.30
C ASP A 3 3.29 12.95 4.52
N ALA A 4 2.86 14.13 4.08
CA ALA A 4 1.45 14.55 4.14
C ALA A 4 0.54 13.62 3.31
N ILE A 5 0.97 13.24 2.10
CA ILE A 5 0.19 12.32 1.26
C ILE A 5 0.20 10.91 1.86
N VAL A 6 1.32 10.46 2.43
CA VAL A 6 1.40 9.17 3.13
C VAL A 6 0.44 9.15 4.33
N ALA A 7 0.40 10.23 5.12
CA ALA A 7 -0.50 10.35 6.26
C ALA A 7 -1.97 10.29 5.84
N GLU A 8 -2.34 11.02 4.78
CA GLU A 8 -3.71 11.02 4.24
C GLU A 8 -4.09 9.65 3.68
N LEU A 9 -3.19 9.01 2.92
CA LEU A 9 -3.40 7.66 2.39
C LEU A 9 -3.62 6.64 3.52
N ARG A 10 -2.88 6.76 4.62
CA ARG A 10 -3.06 5.92 5.82
C ARG A 10 -4.40 6.19 6.51
N ALA A 11 -4.85 7.44 6.56
CA ALA A 11 -6.17 7.79 7.08
C ALA A 11 -7.29 7.15 6.23
N MET A 12 -7.22 7.30 4.91
CA MET A 12 -8.13 6.63 3.97
C MET A 12 -8.10 5.11 4.09
N SER A 13 -6.90 4.53 4.25
CA SER A 13 -6.73 3.08 4.44
C SER A 13 -7.42 2.58 5.71
N ARG A 14 -7.34 3.33 6.82
CA ARG A 14 -8.08 3.00 8.05
C ARG A 14 -9.58 3.10 7.85
N ALA A 15 -10.07 4.12 7.16
CA ALA A 15 -11.49 4.27 6.89
C ALA A 15 -12.05 3.13 6.03
N ALA A 16 -11.31 2.70 5.01
CA ALA A 16 -11.75 1.64 4.10
C ALA A 16 -11.58 0.22 4.68
N PHE A 17 -10.53 -0.02 5.47
CA PHE A 17 -10.10 -1.38 5.84
C PHE A 17 -9.90 -1.63 7.33
N GLY A 18 -10.01 -0.59 8.17
CA GLY A 18 -9.57 -0.65 9.57
C GLY A 18 -8.07 -0.83 9.75
N GLN A 19 -7.27 -0.66 8.68
CA GLN A 19 -5.83 -0.95 8.67
C GLN A 19 -5.04 0.19 8.03
N SER A 20 -4.00 0.69 8.70
CA SER A 20 -3.22 1.85 8.22
C SER A 20 -2.48 1.61 6.90
N TYR A 21 -1.88 0.43 6.73
CA TYR A 21 -0.90 0.18 5.65
C TYR A 21 -1.47 -0.60 4.46
N ARG A 22 -2.77 -0.94 4.49
CA ARG A 22 -3.39 -1.81 3.47
C ARG A 22 -3.32 -1.20 2.08
N LEU A 23 -3.63 0.09 1.93
CA LEU A 23 -3.52 0.78 0.64
C LEU A 23 -2.08 0.90 0.16
N GLU A 24 -1.11 1.19 1.04
CA GLU A 24 0.31 1.23 0.69
C GLU A 24 0.79 -0.13 0.13
N VAL A 25 0.40 -1.23 0.77
CA VAL A 25 0.72 -2.58 0.28
C VAL A 25 0.04 -2.86 -1.06
N MET A 26 -1.25 -2.51 -1.23
CA MET A 26 -1.95 -2.69 -2.50
C MET A 26 -1.28 -1.90 -3.64
N LEU A 27 -0.87 -0.66 -3.38
CA LEU A 27 -0.16 0.17 -4.35
C LEU A 27 1.21 -0.41 -4.70
N ALA A 28 1.99 -0.87 -3.72
CA ALA A 28 3.27 -1.51 -3.98
C ALA A 28 3.13 -2.77 -4.85
N VAL A 29 2.06 -3.55 -4.66
CA VAL A 29 1.74 -4.70 -5.54
C VAL A 29 1.26 -4.23 -6.92
N ALA A 30 0.44 -3.18 -6.99
CA ALA A 30 -0.07 -2.61 -8.23
C ALA A 30 1.01 -1.92 -9.08
N ASP A 31 2.06 -1.41 -8.45
CA ASP A 31 3.17 -0.71 -9.09
C ASP A 31 4.36 -1.66 -9.42
N ALA A 32 4.34 -2.90 -8.93
CA ALA A 32 5.29 -3.94 -9.36
C ALA A 32 5.15 -4.23 -10.86
N GLU A 33 6.26 -4.12 -11.59
CA GLU A 33 6.32 -4.15 -13.06
C GLU A 33 5.87 -5.51 -13.63
N ASP A 34 6.44 -6.60 -13.11
CA ASP A 34 6.12 -7.98 -13.49
C ASP A 34 4.98 -8.58 -12.65
N GLY A 35 4.46 -7.83 -11.67
CA GLY A 35 3.45 -8.30 -10.72
C GLY A 35 3.95 -9.36 -9.75
N LEU A 36 5.25 -9.68 -9.72
CA LEU A 36 5.87 -10.63 -8.81
C LEU A 36 6.38 -9.91 -7.56
N VAL A 37 5.91 -10.32 -6.39
CA VAL A 37 6.25 -9.67 -5.12
C VAL A 37 6.61 -10.68 -4.05
N ASN A 38 7.37 -10.26 -3.04
CA ASN A 38 7.53 -11.02 -1.81
C ASN A 38 7.46 -10.10 -0.60
N LEU A 39 7.20 -10.69 0.57
CA LEU A 39 6.99 -9.95 1.83
C LEU A 39 8.18 -9.04 2.18
N THR A 40 9.40 -9.54 2.02
CA THR A 40 10.62 -8.82 2.42
C THR A 40 10.87 -7.62 1.54
N ASP A 41 10.70 -7.77 0.23
CA ASP A 41 10.92 -6.69 -0.72
C ASP A 41 9.81 -5.65 -0.63
N LEU A 42 8.55 -6.04 -0.42
CA LEU A 42 7.46 -5.10 -0.13
C LEU A 42 7.71 -4.28 1.15
N ALA A 43 8.14 -4.95 2.23
CA ALA A 43 8.48 -4.29 3.48
C ALA A 43 9.63 -3.28 3.29
N ARG A 44 10.67 -3.65 2.53
CA ARG A 44 11.80 -2.77 2.20
C ARG A 44 11.34 -1.57 1.36
N THR A 45 10.56 -1.81 0.30
CA THR A 45 10.08 -0.75 -0.61
C THR A 45 9.21 0.27 0.11
N LEU A 46 8.42 -0.17 1.08
CA LEU A 46 7.53 0.70 1.86
C LEU A 46 8.19 1.32 3.08
N ASP A 47 9.43 0.95 3.40
CA ASP A 47 10.10 1.29 4.66
C ASP A 47 9.24 0.93 5.89
N LEU A 48 8.69 -0.29 5.88
CA LEU A 48 7.82 -0.81 6.94
C LEU A 48 8.39 -2.09 7.55
N PRO A 49 8.14 -2.35 8.85
CA PRO A 49 8.34 -3.67 9.43
C PRO A 49 7.53 -4.73 8.68
N THR A 50 8.11 -5.93 8.52
CA THR A 50 7.43 -7.06 7.85
C THR A 50 6.09 -7.40 8.51
N SER A 51 5.95 -7.21 9.82
CA SER A 51 4.69 -7.41 10.56
C SER A 51 3.55 -6.51 10.07
N ASN A 52 3.85 -5.28 9.63
CA ASN A 52 2.85 -4.35 9.09
C ASN A 52 2.42 -4.71 7.66
N VAL A 53 3.26 -5.45 6.92
CA VAL A 53 2.96 -5.91 5.55
C VAL A 53 2.33 -7.30 5.53
N GLN A 54 2.69 -8.15 6.49
CA GLN A 54 2.28 -9.56 6.51
C GLN A 54 0.75 -9.74 6.54
N HIS A 55 0.06 -8.99 7.39
CA HIS A 55 -1.40 -9.11 7.51
C HIS A 55 -2.14 -8.63 6.24
N PRO A 56 -1.81 -7.45 5.67
CA PRO A 56 -2.28 -7.08 4.34
C PRO A 56 -1.97 -8.16 3.30
N LEU A 57 -0.74 -8.66 3.20
CA LEU A 57 -0.38 -9.63 2.18
C LEU A 57 -1.23 -10.91 2.27
N LYS A 58 -1.41 -11.46 3.47
CA LYS A 58 -2.30 -12.60 3.73
C LYS A 58 -3.73 -12.32 3.29
N SER A 59 -4.26 -11.14 3.62
CA SER A 59 -5.62 -10.76 3.22
C SER A 59 -5.77 -10.59 1.70
N LEU A 60 -4.70 -10.26 0.96
CA LEU A 60 -4.75 -10.24 -0.52
C LEU A 60 -4.79 -11.66 -1.09
N VAL A 61 -4.08 -12.61 -0.47
CA VAL A 61 -4.14 -14.04 -0.83
C VAL A 61 -5.55 -14.58 -0.59
N THR A 62 -6.12 -14.32 0.59
CA THR A 62 -7.48 -14.79 0.94
C THR A 62 -8.55 -14.26 -0.02
N LEU A 63 -8.38 -13.03 -0.55
CA LEU A 63 -9.31 -12.43 -1.51
C LEU A 63 -8.99 -12.80 -2.97
N ALA A 64 -8.05 -13.70 -3.21
CA ALA A 64 -7.57 -14.07 -4.55
C ALA A 64 -7.10 -12.88 -5.39
N LEU A 65 -6.64 -11.81 -4.74
CA LEU A 65 -6.01 -10.67 -5.43
C LEU A 65 -4.56 -10.99 -5.77
N ILE A 66 -3.88 -11.80 -4.97
CA ILE A 66 -2.57 -12.35 -5.30
C ILE A 66 -2.59 -13.86 -5.09
N SER A 67 -1.77 -14.58 -5.85
CA SER A 67 -1.60 -16.03 -5.74
C SER A 67 -0.20 -16.36 -5.26
N GLU A 68 -0.04 -17.39 -4.42
CA GLU A 68 1.29 -17.94 -4.11
C GLU A 68 1.90 -18.50 -5.41
N ALA A 69 3.09 -18.02 -5.78
CA ALA A 69 3.83 -18.58 -6.89
C ALA A 69 4.36 -19.97 -6.52
N PRO A 70 4.55 -20.90 -7.47
CA PRO A 70 5.12 -22.20 -7.20
C PRO A 70 6.44 -22.08 -6.44
N SER A 71 6.57 -22.84 -5.36
CA SER A 71 7.79 -22.91 -4.56
C SER A 71 8.91 -23.53 -5.41
N GLY A 72 9.83 -22.71 -5.93
CA GLY A 72 11.12 -23.19 -6.44
C GLY A 72 12.14 -23.40 -5.31
N ASP A 73 13.42 -23.58 -5.65
CA ASP A 73 14.55 -23.67 -4.71
C ASP A 73 14.79 -22.41 -3.84
N SER A 74 13.93 -21.40 -3.97
CA SER A 74 14.00 -20.18 -3.19
C SER A 74 13.43 -20.38 -1.79
N LYS A 75 14.21 -20.01 -0.77
CA LYS A 75 13.73 -19.92 0.63
C LYS A 75 12.66 -18.83 0.84
N ARG A 76 12.37 -17.99 -0.17
CA ARG A 76 11.41 -16.89 -0.08
C ARG A 76 10.11 -17.24 -0.81
N LYS A 77 8.98 -17.05 -0.12
CA LYS A 77 7.64 -17.11 -0.73
C LYS A 77 7.43 -15.91 -1.63
N HIS A 78 7.11 -16.18 -2.90
CA HIS A 78 6.73 -15.18 -3.88
C HIS A 78 5.23 -15.25 -4.16
N TYR A 79 4.67 -14.12 -4.55
CA TYR A 79 3.27 -13.99 -4.90
C TYR A 79 3.14 -13.30 -6.25
N LEU A 80 2.20 -13.75 -7.07
CA LEU A 80 1.86 -13.14 -8.35
C LEU A 80 0.58 -12.33 -8.21
N ARG A 81 0.57 -11.10 -8.73
CA ARG A 81 -0.61 -10.25 -8.82
C ARG A 81 -1.61 -10.84 -9.81
N ASN A 82 -2.84 -11.05 -9.37
CA ASN A 82 -3.95 -11.44 -10.24
C ASN A 82 -4.62 -10.20 -10.85
N PRO A 83 -5.20 -10.28 -12.07
CA PRO A 83 -5.99 -9.19 -12.63
C PRO A 83 -7.19 -8.85 -11.74
N SER A 84 -7.38 -7.56 -11.40
CA SER A 84 -8.49 -7.10 -10.58
C SER A 84 -8.64 -5.57 -10.64
N HIS A 85 -9.87 -5.07 -10.59
CA HIS A 85 -10.17 -3.63 -10.45
C HIS A 85 -9.73 -3.04 -9.11
N ALA A 86 -9.42 -3.88 -8.12
CA ALA A 86 -8.90 -3.42 -6.83
C ALA A 86 -7.59 -2.61 -6.98
N TRP A 87 -6.80 -2.86 -8.03
CA TRP A 87 -5.56 -2.15 -8.31
C TRP A 87 -5.81 -0.74 -8.84
N ASP A 88 -6.78 -0.60 -9.73
CA ASP A 88 -7.18 0.70 -10.27
C ASP A 88 -7.78 1.56 -9.15
N TRP A 89 -8.66 0.96 -8.35
CA TRP A 89 -9.21 1.63 -7.17
C TRP A 89 -8.13 2.06 -6.17
N ALA A 90 -7.12 1.23 -5.90
CA ALA A 90 -6.02 1.65 -5.02
C ALA A 90 -5.25 2.86 -5.59
N ARG A 91 -5.06 2.93 -6.92
CA ARG A 91 -4.45 4.08 -7.59
C ARG A 91 -5.34 5.31 -7.56
N GLU A 92 -6.66 5.16 -7.68
CA GLU A 92 -7.63 6.24 -7.47
C GLU A 92 -7.55 6.80 -6.05
N MET A 93 -7.44 5.94 -5.04
CA MET A 93 -7.25 6.37 -3.65
C MET A 93 -5.95 7.14 -3.45
N ARG A 94 -4.85 6.75 -4.11
CA ARG A 94 -3.60 7.53 -4.13
C ARG A 94 -3.80 8.91 -4.76
N ALA A 95 -4.52 9.00 -5.87
CA ALA A 95 -4.83 10.27 -6.53
C ALA A 95 -5.72 11.16 -5.65
N ALA A 96 -6.70 10.57 -4.96
CA ALA A 96 -7.55 11.28 -4.01
C ALA A 96 -6.76 11.84 -2.82
N ALA A 97 -5.83 11.06 -2.25
CA ALA A 97 -4.94 11.53 -1.19
C ALA A 97 -4.05 12.70 -1.66
N GLN A 98 -3.53 12.62 -2.88
CA GLN A 98 -2.77 13.73 -3.49
C GLN A 98 -3.62 14.99 -3.64
N ALA A 99 -4.85 14.86 -4.14
CA ALA A 99 -5.77 15.97 -4.32
C ALA A 99 -6.20 16.61 -2.98
N ALA A 100 -6.44 15.79 -1.96
CA ALA A 100 -6.80 16.25 -0.62
C ALA A 100 -5.68 17.11 0.00
N VAL A 101 -4.43 16.66 -0.10
CA VAL A 101 -3.27 17.42 0.38
C VAL A 101 -3.06 18.71 -0.43
N ALA A 102 -3.29 18.69 -1.74
CA ALA A 102 -3.16 19.89 -2.58
C ALA A 102 -4.24 20.95 -2.31
N THR A 103 -5.41 20.54 -1.82
CA THR A 103 -6.56 21.41 -1.54
C THR A 103 -6.59 21.92 -0.09
N ALA A 104 -5.73 21.37 0.79
CA ALA A 104 -5.65 21.79 2.18
C ALA A 104 -5.16 23.26 2.26
N PRO A 105 -5.89 24.16 2.95
CA PRO A 105 -5.53 25.57 3.02
C PRO A 105 -4.18 25.79 3.72
N ILE A 106 -3.37 26.68 3.15
CA ILE A 106 -1.98 27.02 3.54
C ILE A 106 -1.83 27.41 5.02
N ASP A 107 -2.91 27.83 5.70
CA ASP A 107 -2.88 28.34 7.08
C ASP A 107 -2.54 27.28 8.16
N GLN A 108 -2.70 25.98 7.90
CA GLN A 108 -2.40 24.95 8.90
C GLN A 108 -0.92 24.57 9.00
N ILE A 109 -0.05 25.09 8.12
CA ILE A 109 1.40 24.80 8.13
C ILE A 109 2.18 25.77 9.05
N ARG A 110 1.61 26.93 9.43
CA ARG A 110 2.31 28.01 10.16
C ARG A 110 2.00 28.12 11.65
N SER A 111 1.17 27.25 12.23
CA SER A 111 0.80 27.33 13.65
C SER A 111 1.49 26.24 14.49
N ALA A 112 2.81 26.35 14.66
CA ALA A 112 3.48 25.87 15.86
C ALA A 112 3.93 27.10 16.66
N PRO A 113 3.52 27.25 17.94
CA PRO A 113 3.85 28.43 18.74
C PRO A 113 5.34 28.46 19.10
N HIS A 114 5.84 29.70 19.21
CA HIS A 114 7.16 30.06 19.71
C HIS A 114 7.42 29.58 21.13
#